data_AF-A0A643BLN8-F1
#
_entry.id   AF-A0A643BLN8-F1
#
_cell.length_a   1.000
_cell.length_b   1.000
_cell.length_c   1.000
_cell.angle_alpha   90.00
_cell.angle_beta   90.00
_cell.angle_gamma   90.00
#
_symmetry.space_group_name_H-M   'P 1'
#
loop_
_entity.id
_entity.type
_entity.pdbx_description
1 polymer ?
#
loop_
_entity_poly.entity_id
_entity_poly.type
_entity_poly.pdbx_seq_one_letter_code
_entity_poly.pdbx_strand_id
1 'polypeptide(L)'
;SAPVQHLAGWQEEEQQGETDTVLSAAALCVGVGSFADPDDLPGLAHFLEHMVFMGSLKYPDENGFDAFLKKHGGSDNASTDCERTVFQFDVQRKYFKEALDR
;
A
#
# COMPACT_ATOMS: atom_id res chain seq x y z
N SER A 1 43.26 -18.66 45.05
CA SER A 1 42.72 -19.31 43.85
C SER A 1 41.32 -18.78 43.60
N ALA A 2 41.15 -17.95 42.58
CA ALA A 2 39.83 -17.48 42.15
C ALA A 2 39.13 -18.56 41.30
N PRO A 3 37.80 -18.72 41.37
CA PRO A 3 37.06 -19.35 40.29
C PRO A 3 36.65 -18.31 39.24
N VAL A 4 36.88 -18.69 38.00
CA VAL A 4 36.58 -17.98 36.76
C VAL A 4 35.14 -18.30 36.35
N GLN A 5 34.36 -17.22 36.14
CA GLN A 5 33.28 -17.00 35.17
C GLN A 5 32.33 -18.16 34.81
N HIS A 6 31.03 -17.91 34.99
CA HIS A 6 30.03 -18.33 34.01
C HIS A 6 29.36 -17.07 33.45
N LEU A 7 29.71 -16.74 32.21
CA LEU A 7 29.19 -15.62 31.44
C LEU A 7 27.68 -15.80 31.26
N ALA A 8 26.89 -14.94 31.90
CA ALA A 8 25.49 -14.78 31.60
C ALA A 8 25.37 -14.34 30.14
N GLY A 9 24.72 -15.17 29.33
CA GLY A 9 24.33 -14.83 27.97
C GLY A 9 23.31 -13.71 28.02
N TRP A 10 23.77 -12.49 27.80
CA TRP A 10 22.90 -11.40 27.40
C TRP A 10 22.46 -11.72 25.98
N GLN A 11 21.25 -12.24 25.82
CA GLN A 11 20.57 -12.17 24.55
C GLN A 11 20.44 -10.67 24.25
N GLU A 12 21.09 -10.24 23.17
CA GLU A 12 20.75 -8.99 22.52
C GLU A 12 19.30 -9.14 22.06
N GLU A 13 18.36 -8.76 22.93
CA GLU A 13 17.03 -8.37 22.49
C GLU A 13 17.27 -7.20 21.54
N GLU A 14 17.27 -7.50 20.24
CA GLU A 14 17.15 -6.49 19.20
C GLU A 14 15.99 -5.60 19.60
N GLN A 15 16.30 -4.36 20.02
CA GLN A 15 15.30 -3.34 20.22
C GLN A 15 14.65 -3.12 18.85
N GLN A 16 13.54 -3.81 18.60
CA GLN A 16 12.61 -3.54 17.52
C GLN A 16 12.07 -2.15 17.78
N GLY A 17 12.83 -1.16 17.30
CA GLY A 17 12.58 0.25 17.53
C GLY A 17 11.19 0.62 17.03
N GLU A 18 10.60 1.56 17.75
CA GLU A 18 9.35 2.32 17.57
C GLU A 18 8.98 2.78 16.14
N THR A 19 9.77 2.39 15.15
CA THR A 19 9.64 2.67 13.71
C THR A 19 8.64 1.80 12.97
N ASP A 20 8.20 0.66 13.53
CA ASP A 20 7.28 -0.28 12.85
C ASP A 20 5.82 0.20 12.78
N THR A 21 5.51 1.34 13.40
CA THR A 21 4.15 1.92 13.46
C THR A 21 3.98 3.17 12.59
N VAL A 22 5.05 3.72 12.00
CA VAL A 22 4.97 4.93 11.19
C VAL A 22 4.53 4.58 9.77
N LEU A 23 3.34 5.02 9.39
CA LEU A 23 2.82 4.89 8.03
C LEU A 23 3.31 6.03 7.14
N SER A 24 3.45 5.74 5.86
CA SER A 24 3.63 6.71 4.78
C SER A 24 2.54 6.48 3.75
N ALA A 25 2.06 7.56 3.12
CA ALA A 25 0.92 7.51 2.22
C ALA A 25 1.20 8.26 0.92
N ALA A 26 0.51 7.85 -0.14
CA ALA A 26 0.50 8.54 -1.42
C ALA A 26 -0.92 8.56 -1.99
N ALA A 27 -1.20 9.55 -2.82
CA ALA A 27 -2.45 9.65 -3.55
C ALA A 27 -2.23 10.20 -4.96
N LEU A 28 -2.99 9.71 -5.92
CA LEU A 28 -3.03 10.17 -7.30
C LEU A 28 -4.46 10.61 -7.63
N CYS A 29 -4.61 11.84 -8.10
CA CYS A 29 -5.88 12.36 -8.59
C CYS A 29 -5.81 12.49 -10.11
N VAL A 30 -6.67 11.75 -10.81
CA VAL A 30 -6.89 11.88 -12.24
C VAL A 30 -8.05 12.86 -12.44
N GLY A 31 -7.84 13.92 -13.24
CA GLY A 31 -8.85 14.94 -13.53
C GLY A 31 -9.93 14.50 -14.52
N VAL A 32 -10.40 13.26 -14.37
CA VAL A 32 -11.45 12.62 -15.18
C VAL A 32 -12.30 11.79 -14.23
N GLY A 33 -13.62 11.86 -14.37
CA GLY A 33 -14.58 11.13 -13.54
C GLY A 33 -15.79 10.70 -14.38
N SER A 34 -16.92 10.42 -13.71
CA SER A 34 -18.13 9.88 -14.39
C SER A 34 -18.75 10.79 -15.44
N PHE A 35 -18.49 12.11 -15.43
CA PHE A 35 -18.94 13.01 -16.50
C PHE A 35 -18.22 12.78 -17.83
N ALA A 36 -17.11 12.04 -17.82
CA ALA A 36 -16.41 11.62 -19.03
C ALA A 36 -16.82 10.21 -19.51
N ASP A 37 -17.79 9.57 -18.85
CA ASP A 37 -18.34 8.30 -19.31
C ASP A 37 -18.94 8.48 -20.71
N PRO A 38 -18.68 7.55 -21.65
CA PRO A 38 -19.39 7.53 -22.92
C PRO A 38 -20.90 7.39 -22.70
N ASP A 39 -21.70 8.05 -23.53
CA ASP A 39 -23.17 8.04 -23.43
C ASP A 39 -23.75 6.61 -23.50
N ASP A 40 -23.07 5.69 -24.19
CA ASP A 40 -23.45 4.28 -24.34
C ASP A 40 -22.90 3.36 -23.24
N LEU A 41 -22.04 3.87 -22.35
CA LEU A 41 -21.37 3.11 -21.28
C LEU A 41 -21.35 3.87 -19.94
N PRO A 42 -22.51 4.16 -19.33
CA PRO A 42 -22.56 4.80 -18.02
C PRO A 42 -21.89 3.92 -16.95
N GLY A 43 -21.05 4.53 -16.12
CA GLY A 43 -20.30 3.87 -15.05
C GLY A 43 -18.92 3.36 -15.47
N LEU A 44 -18.43 3.68 -16.68
CA LEU A 44 -17.14 3.22 -17.17
C LEU A 44 -15.96 3.73 -16.31
N ALA A 45 -15.97 4.99 -15.90
CA ALA A 45 -14.93 5.56 -15.04
C ALA A 45 -14.87 4.84 -13.69
N HIS A 46 -16.03 4.60 -13.07
CA HIS A 46 -16.11 3.84 -11.82
C HIS A 46 -15.69 2.38 -12.03
N PHE A 47 -16.07 1.75 -13.14
CA PHE A 47 -15.61 0.39 -13.44
C PHE A 47 -14.09 0.33 -13.62
N LEU A 48 -13.50 1.32 -14.30
CA LEU A 48 -12.05 1.43 -14.49
C LEU A 48 -11.33 1.59 -13.15
N GLU A 49 -11.86 2.38 -12.22
CA GLU A 49 -11.35 2.51 -10.85
C GLU A 49 -11.18 1.15 -10.16
N HIS A 50 -12.18 0.27 -10.24
CA HIS A 50 -12.09 -1.09 -9.70
C HIS A 50 -11.02 -1.93 -10.43
N MET A 51 -10.94 -1.81 -11.75
CA MET A 51 -10.02 -2.63 -12.56
C MET A 51 -8.55 -2.29 -12.35
N VAL A 52 -8.22 -1.07 -11.92
CA VAL A 52 -6.83 -0.69 -11.60
C VAL A 52 -6.23 -1.58 -10.50
N PHE A 53 -7.06 -2.08 -9.57
CA PHE A 53 -6.61 -2.97 -8.48
C PHE A 53 -6.48 -4.44 -8.89
N MET A 54 -6.88 -4.80 -10.11
CA MET A 54 -6.88 -6.18 -10.61
C MET A 54 -5.57 -6.59 -11.30
N GLY A 55 -4.52 -5.77 -11.19
CA GLY A 55 -3.17 -6.09 -11.67
C GLY A 55 -2.71 -5.19 -12.82
N SER A 56 -1.39 -5.22 -13.08
CA SER A 56 -0.72 -4.46 -14.12
C SER A 56 0.29 -5.32 -14.88
N LEU A 57 0.88 -4.80 -15.96
CA LEU A 57 1.89 -5.54 -16.73
C LEU A 57 3.11 -5.93 -15.89
N LYS A 58 3.50 -5.09 -14.92
CA LYS A 58 4.64 -5.34 -14.02
C LYS A 58 4.25 -6.20 -12.81
N TYR A 59 3.01 -6.11 -12.36
CA TYR A 59 2.45 -6.84 -11.22
C TYR A 59 1.11 -7.49 -11.62
N PRO A 60 1.13 -8.65 -12.30
CA PRO A 60 -0.06 -9.21 -12.96
C PRO A 60 -1.03 -9.93 -12.02
N ASP A 61 -0.63 -10.17 -10.77
CA ASP A 61 -1.45 -10.89 -9.81
C ASP A 61 -2.68 -10.07 -9.42
N GLU A 62 -3.88 -10.64 -9.62
CA GLU A 62 -5.13 -10.05 -9.15
C GLU A 62 -5.08 -9.81 -7.64
N ASN A 63 -5.49 -8.63 -7.18
CA ASN A 63 -5.40 -8.20 -5.78
C ASN A 63 -3.97 -8.21 -5.20
N GLY A 64 -2.92 -8.29 -6.02
CA GLY A 64 -1.54 -8.35 -5.57
C GLY A 64 -1.12 -7.11 -4.76
N PHE A 65 -1.66 -5.94 -5.10
CA PHE A 65 -1.41 -4.69 -4.39
C PHE A 65 -2.08 -4.66 -3.00
N ASP A 66 -3.37 -5.00 -2.91
CA ASP A 66 -4.11 -5.11 -1.64
C ASP A 66 -3.45 -6.12 -0.69
N ALA A 67 -3.08 -7.30 -1.21
CA ALA A 67 -2.37 -8.32 -0.43
C ALA A 67 -1.01 -7.82 0.07
N PHE A 68 -0.28 -7.05 -0.76
CA PHE A 68 0.97 -6.42 -0.37
C PHE A 68 0.77 -5.40 0.74
N LEU A 69 -0.21 -4.50 0.63
CA LEU A 69 -0.47 -3.47 1.65
C LEU A 69 -0.89 -4.10 2.98
N LYS A 70 -1.86 -5.03 2.97
CA LYS A 70 -2.33 -5.73 4.17
C LYS A 70 -1.21 -6.45 4.91
N LYS A 71 -0.32 -7.12 4.17
CA LYS A 71 0.85 -7.81 4.75
C LYS A 71 1.82 -6.83 5.44
N HIS A 72 1.85 -5.59 4.98
CA HIS A 72 2.78 -4.55 5.44
C HIS A 72 2.10 -3.44 6.25
N GLY A 73 0.96 -3.76 6.88
CA GLY A 73 0.26 -2.89 7.82
C GLY A 73 -0.36 -1.65 7.18
N GLY A 74 -0.66 -1.71 5.88
CA GLY A 74 -1.24 -0.63 5.09
C GLY A 74 -2.66 -0.93 4.59
N SER A 75 -3.25 0.05 3.93
CA SER A 75 -4.53 -0.06 3.24
C SER A 75 -4.60 0.84 2.01
N ASP A 76 -5.52 0.55 1.10
CA ASP A 76 -5.85 1.38 -0.06
C ASP A 76 -7.34 1.72 -0.10
N ASN A 77 -7.65 2.75 -0.88
CA ASN A 77 -9.00 3.04 -1.32
C ASN A 77 -8.96 3.85 -2.62
N ALA A 78 -10.10 3.92 -3.29
CA ALA A 78 -10.31 4.84 -4.40
C ALA A 78 -11.72 5.43 -4.38
N SER A 79 -11.91 6.48 -5.17
CA SER A 79 -13.24 7.00 -5.45
C SER A 79 -13.31 7.72 -6.79
N THR A 80 -14.38 7.45 -7.54
CA THR A 80 -14.77 8.18 -8.74
C THR A 80 -15.91 9.13 -8.42
N ASP A 81 -15.63 10.41 -8.57
CA ASP A 81 -16.59 11.50 -8.54
C ASP A 81 -16.93 11.94 -9.98
N CYS A 82 -17.70 13.02 -10.13
CA CYS A 82 -18.13 13.54 -11.42
C CYS A 82 -16.96 13.91 -12.34
N GLU A 83 -15.95 14.60 -11.82
CA GLU A 83 -14.86 15.17 -12.62
C GLU A 83 -13.48 14.60 -12.26
N ARG A 84 -13.41 13.67 -11.30
CA ARG A 84 -12.14 13.13 -10.81
C ARG A 84 -12.26 11.70 -10.31
N THR A 85 -11.20 10.93 -10.50
CA THR A 85 -10.97 9.66 -9.84
C THR A 85 -9.70 9.75 -9.00
N VAL A 86 -9.77 9.34 -7.74
CA VAL A 86 -8.67 9.41 -6.78
C VAL A 86 -8.33 8.01 -6.32
N PHE A 87 -7.03 7.69 -6.34
CA PHE A 87 -6.47 6.48 -5.76
C PHE A 87 -5.56 6.89 -4.62
N GLN A 88 -5.60 6.17 -3.51
CA GLN A 88 -4.75 6.44 -2.36
C GLN A 88 -4.38 5.16 -1.63
N PHE A 89 -3.22 5.17 -0.99
CA PHE A 89 -2.82 4.11 -0.07
C PHE A 89 -1.95 4.66 1.06
N ASP A 90 -1.88 3.88 2.13
CA ASP A 90 -0.91 4.00 3.20
C ASP A 90 -0.21 2.65 3.42
N VAL A 91 1.03 2.69 3.92
CA VAL A 91 1.83 1.49 4.23
C VAL A 91 2.90 1.83 5.26
N GLN A 92 3.40 0.83 5.99
CA GLN A 92 4.57 1.03 6.84
C GLN A 92 5.73 1.65 6.04
N ARG A 93 6.34 2.70 6.61
CA ARG A 93 7.33 3.56 5.95
C ARG A 93 8.46 2.80 5.25
N LYS A 94 8.91 1.68 5.82
CA LYS A 94 10.00 0.84 5.25
C LYS A 94 9.64 0.24 3.88
N TYR A 95 8.36 0.07 3.57
CA TYR A 95 7.87 -0.48 2.29
C TYR A 95 7.32 0.56 1.33
N PHE A 96 7.32 1.85 1.70
CA PHE A 96 6.68 2.91 0.91
C PHE A 96 7.18 2.99 -0.53
N LYS A 97 8.49 2.83 -0.76
CA LYS A 97 9.06 2.87 -2.12
C LYS A 97 8.54 1.72 -2.99
N GLU A 98 8.39 0.54 -2.40
CA GLU A 98 7.90 -0.65 -3.11
C GLU A 98 6.39 -0.60 -3.32
N ALA A 99 5.65 0.03 -2.41
CA ALA A 99 4.22 0.31 -2.58
C ALA A 99 3.98 1.34 -3.70
N LEU A 100 4.79 2.41 -3.76
CA LEU A 100 4.67 3.46 -4.77
C LEU A 100 5.06 3.00 -6.19
N ASP A 101 5.88 1.95 -6.30
CA ASP A 101 6.32 1.36 -7.57
C ASP A 101 5.29 0.38 -8.17
N ARG A 102 4.37 -0.11 -7.34
CA ARG A 102 3.26 -0.99 -7.73
C ARG A 102 2.13 -0.18 -8.34
#